data_AF-A0A7C9DB84-F1
#
_entry.id   AF-A0A7C9DB84-F1
#
_cell.length_a   1.000
_cell.length_b   1.000
_cell.length_c   1.000
_cell.angle_alpha   90.00
_cell.angle_beta   90.00
_cell.angle_gamma   90.00
#
_symmetry.space_group_name_H-M   'P 1'
#
loop_
_entity.id
_entity.type
_entity.pdbx_description
1 polymer ?
#
loop_
_entity_poly.entity_id
_entity_poly.type
_entity_poly.pdbx_seq_one_letter_code
_entity_poly.pdbx_strand_id
1 'polypeptide(L)'
;MIRMDDDLQSWKPMEPNLKRAACEGDVEFLTKAVGSGKGQGYWLSRFTPKDCEARYAGNILHLAVWHAKEDFVKEVIRELPEVVVSRLLRHQEPAGELHNRTPALLAIERGESLIAEILTCGSRAELIQGIVDDQGNSPLFLAVKNGLDNVVTNSLNYQGALFIKWVGSGYQWLKVYC
;
A
#
# COMPACT_ATOMS: atom_id res chain seq x y z
N MET A 1 -11.94 -3.13 27.63
CA MET A 1 -10.54 -3.49 27.91
C MET A 1 -10.27 -4.82 27.19
N ILE A 2 -9.97 -4.74 25.89
CA ILE A 2 -9.70 -5.91 25.05
C ILE A 2 -8.21 -6.22 25.25
N ARG A 3 -7.89 -7.44 25.67
CA ARG A 3 -6.51 -7.92 25.83
C ARG A 3 -5.82 -7.89 24.46
N MET A 4 -4.83 -7.04 24.31
CA MET A 4 -4.01 -6.88 23.09
C MET A 4 -2.90 -7.93 22.96
N ASP A 5 -2.82 -8.91 23.87
CA ASP A 5 -1.61 -9.73 24.02
C ASP A 5 -1.70 -11.16 23.44
N ASP A 6 -2.89 -11.67 23.09
CA ASP A 6 -3.03 -13.09 22.71
C ASP A 6 -2.86 -13.39 21.19
N ASP A 7 -2.84 -12.39 20.31
CA ASP A 7 -2.60 -12.57 18.85
C ASP A 7 -1.18 -12.17 18.39
N LEU A 8 -0.31 -11.74 19.31
CA LEU A 8 1.05 -11.30 19.00
C LEU A 8 2.06 -12.46 18.85
N GLN A 9 1.62 -13.72 18.87
CA GLN A 9 2.49 -14.89 19.02
C GLN A 9 2.78 -15.71 17.75
N SER A 10 2.49 -15.17 16.56
CA SER A 10 2.77 -15.87 15.29
C SER A 10 3.20 -14.93 14.16
N TRP A 11 4.08 -13.95 14.42
CA TRP A 11 4.60 -13.10 13.37
C TRP A 11 6.12 -13.19 13.25
N LYS A 12 6.60 -13.35 12.03
CA LYS A 12 8.03 -13.35 11.74
C LYS A 12 8.50 -11.89 11.67
N PRO A 13 9.48 -11.49 12.50
CA PRO A 13 10.07 -10.17 12.41
C PRO A 13 10.77 -10.02 11.06
N MET A 14 10.73 -8.81 10.50
CA MET A 14 11.37 -8.48 9.23
C MET A 14 12.88 -8.55 9.38
N GLU A 15 13.53 -9.28 8.48
CA GLU A 15 14.98 -9.37 8.48
C GLU A 15 15.62 -7.99 8.27
N PRO A 16 16.69 -7.63 9.00
CA PRO A 16 17.31 -6.30 8.93
C PRO A 16 17.73 -5.89 7.51
N ASN A 17 18.24 -6.84 6.72
CA ASN A 17 18.65 -6.56 5.34
C ASN A 17 17.46 -6.25 4.43
N LEU A 18 16.33 -6.96 4.60
CA LEU A 18 15.11 -6.69 3.84
C LEU A 18 14.52 -5.32 4.22
N LYS A 19 14.52 -5.01 5.53
CA LYS A 19 14.10 -3.71 6.04
C LYS A 19 14.94 -2.58 5.43
N ARG A 20 16.27 -2.70 5.50
CA ARG A 20 17.19 -1.72 4.91
C ARG A 20 16.98 -1.57 3.41
N ALA A 21 16.84 -2.69 2.69
CA ALA A 21 16.60 -2.66 1.25
C ALA A 21 15.31 -1.89 0.91
N ALA A 22 14.22 -2.10 1.65
CA ALA A 22 12.99 -1.34 1.46
C ALA A 22 13.13 0.15 1.83
N CYS A 23 13.88 0.47 2.88
CA CYS A 23 14.14 1.85 3.31
C CYS A 23 15.03 2.62 2.33
N GLU A 24 16.04 1.97 1.75
CA GLU A 24 17.02 2.59 0.84
C GLU A 24 16.55 2.54 -0.62
N GLY A 25 15.71 1.56 -0.97
CA GLY A 25 15.29 1.27 -2.34
C GLY A 25 16.24 0.33 -3.08
N ASP A 26 16.88 -0.61 -2.37
CA ASP A 26 17.86 -1.54 -2.93
C ASP A 26 17.19 -2.66 -3.75
N VAL A 27 16.97 -2.38 -5.02
CA VAL A 27 16.40 -3.30 -6.02
C VAL A 27 17.35 -4.48 -6.27
N GLU A 28 18.66 -4.28 -6.26
CA GLU A 28 19.64 -5.34 -6.51
C GLU A 28 19.56 -6.42 -5.43
N PHE A 29 19.48 -6.01 -4.16
CA PHE A 29 19.24 -6.92 -3.06
C PHE A 29 17.93 -7.69 -3.23
N LEU A 30 16.86 -7.01 -3.63
CA LEU A 30 15.55 -7.63 -3.85
C LEU A 30 15.63 -8.73 -4.92
N THR A 31 16.15 -8.42 -6.11
CA THR A 31 16.27 -9.39 -7.21
C THR A 31 17.14 -10.58 -6.82
N LYS A 32 18.25 -10.35 -6.11
CA LYS A 32 19.11 -11.44 -5.59
C LYS A 32 18.39 -12.30 -4.55
N ALA A 33 17.63 -11.68 -3.65
CA ALA A 33 16.88 -12.38 -2.62
C ALA A 33 15.74 -13.22 -3.22
N VAL A 34 15.07 -12.74 -4.27
CA VAL A 34 14.10 -13.52 -5.06
C VAL A 34 14.77 -14.73 -5.70
N GLY A 35 15.92 -14.55 -6.37
CA GLY A 35 16.70 -15.64 -6.99
C GLY A 35 17.21 -16.68 -5.99
N SER A 36 17.37 -16.31 -4.71
CA SER A 36 17.81 -17.23 -3.65
C SER A 36 16.70 -18.17 -3.12
N GLY A 37 15.46 -18.07 -3.62
CA GLY A 37 14.37 -18.97 -3.26
C GLY A 37 13.77 -18.73 -1.88
N LYS A 38 13.77 -17.47 -1.40
CA LYS A 38 13.13 -17.10 -0.12
C LYS A 38 11.63 -17.44 -0.17
N GLY A 39 11.16 -18.18 0.84
CA GLY A 39 9.74 -18.55 0.95
C GLY A 39 8.82 -17.36 1.22
N GLN A 40 7.51 -17.51 0.98
CA GLN A 40 6.52 -16.44 1.13
C GLN A 40 6.55 -15.73 2.49
N GLY A 41 6.77 -16.48 3.58
CA GLY A 41 6.84 -15.92 4.93
C GLY A 41 8.00 -14.95 5.18
N TYR A 42 9.03 -14.96 4.32
CA TYR A 42 10.10 -13.96 4.34
C TYR A 42 9.58 -12.60 3.89
N TRP A 43 8.85 -12.56 2.78
CA TRP A 43 8.29 -11.34 2.19
C TRP A 43 7.11 -10.78 2.98
N LEU A 44 6.32 -11.66 3.61
CA LEU A 44 5.21 -11.31 4.50
C LEU A 44 5.65 -10.97 5.94
N SER A 45 6.96 -10.85 6.17
CA SER A 45 7.50 -10.43 7.46
C SER A 45 7.15 -8.97 7.75
N ARG A 46 7.13 -8.63 9.06
CA ARG A 46 6.69 -7.31 9.53
C ARG A 46 7.74 -6.64 10.41
N PHE A 47 7.82 -5.32 10.35
CA PHE A 47 8.60 -4.52 11.29
C PHE A 47 7.67 -3.88 12.31
N THR A 48 8.16 -3.69 13.54
CA THR A 48 7.43 -2.99 14.58
C THR A 48 8.15 -1.73 15.06
N PRO A 49 7.45 -0.83 15.75
CA PRO A 49 8.06 0.32 16.41
C PRO A 49 9.15 -0.03 17.43
N LYS A 50 9.28 -1.30 17.84
CA LYS A 50 10.37 -1.74 18.72
C LYS A 50 11.68 -1.94 17.96
N ASP A 51 11.61 -2.12 16.64
CA ASP A 51 12.76 -2.44 15.77
C ASP A 51 13.39 -1.20 15.12
N CYS A 52 12.88 0.00 15.41
CA CYS A 52 13.32 1.30 14.89
C CYS A 52 12.75 2.43 15.75
N GLU A 53 13.35 3.63 15.71
CA GLU A 53 12.69 4.86 16.20
C GLU A 53 11.41 5.24 15.41
N ALA A 54 10.94 4.37 14.51
CA ALA A 54 9.72 4.60 13.74
C ALA A 54 8.50 4.39 14.64
N ARG A 55 7.60 5.38 14.65
CA ARG A 55 6.32 5.32 15.39
C ARG A 55 5.25 4.46 14.69
N TYR A 56 5.67 3.65 13.72
CA TYR A 56 4.79 2.88 12.85
C TYR A 56 5.28 1.44 12.67
N ALA A 57 4.33 0.55 12.37
CA ALA A 57 4.56 -0.85 12.04
C ALA A 57 4.26 -1.09 10.56
N GLY A 58 4.79 -2.19 10.02
CA GLY A 58 4.18 -2.75 8.83
C GLY A 58 5.01 -3.68 7.99
N ASN A 59 4.67 -3.74 6.71
CA ASN A 59 5.33 -4.61 5.74
C ASN A 59 6.32 -3.84 4.85
N ILE A 60 7.00 -4.55 3.96
CA ILE A 60 8.04 -3.97 3.09
C ILE A 60 7.51 -2.85 2.18
N LEU A 61 6.24 -2.91 1.75
CA LEU A 61 5.63 -1.86 0.93
C LEU A 61 5.30 -0.63 1.76
N HIS A 62 4.86 -0.77 3.03
CA HIS A 62 4.69 0.37 3.92
C HIS A 62 6.00 1.17 4.08
N LEU A 63 7.14 0.48 4.25
CA LEU A 63 8.46 1.14 4.31
C LEU A 63 8.82 1.82 3.00
N ALA A 64 8.71 1.10 1.89
CA ALA A 64 9.09 1.62 0.59
C ALA A 64 8.26 2.86 0.22
N VAL A 65 6.95 2.84 0.49
CA VAL A 65 6.05 3.98 0.30
C VAL A 65 6.42 5.15 1.21
N TRP A 66 6.68 4.89 2.50
CA TRP A 66 7.05 5.92 3.46
C TRP A 66 8.31 6.69 3.02
N HIS A 67 9.26 5.97 2.44
CA HIS A 67 10.54 6.51 1.94
C HIS A 67 10.52 6.86 0.45
N ALA A 68 9.34 6.89 -0.20
CA ALA A 68 9.16 7.23 -1.62
C ALA A 68 10.04 6.41 -2.58
N LYS A 69 10.17 5.10 -2.32
CA LYS A 69 11.00 4.17 -3.11
C LYS A 69 10.21 3.55 -4.25
N GLU A 70 9.92 4.37 -5.26
CA GLU A 70 9.11 3.99 -6.41
C GLU A 70 9.64 2.75 -7.15
N ASP A 71 10.93 2.74 -7.54
CA ASP A 71 11.50 1.62 -8.30
C ASP A 71 11.50 0.31 -7.50
N PHE A 72 11.70 0.41 -6.18
CA PHE A 72 11.59 -0.73 -5.28
C PHE A 72 10.16 -1.27 -5.24
N VAL A 73 9.15 -0.40 -5.16
CA VAL A 73 7.73 -0.81 -5.20
C VAL A 73 7.38 -1.48 -6.52
N LYS A 74 7.83 -0.92 -7.66
CA LYS A 74 7.64 -1.54 -8.99
C LYS A 74 8.25 -2.93 -9.03
N GLU A 75 9.48 -3.06 -8.55
CA GLU A 75 10.19 -4.32 -8.57
C GLU A 75 9.54 -5.37 -7.66
N VAL A 76 9.06 -4.98 -6.48
CA VAL A 76 8.28 -5.88 -5.59
C VAL A 76 7.05 -6.42 -6.30
N ILE A 77 6.30 -5.57 -7.01
CA ILE A 77 5.10 -6.00 -7.76
C ILE A 77 5.46 -6.91 -8.94
N ARG A 78 6.61 -6.66 -9.58
CA ARG A 78 7.07 -7.38 -10.77
C ARG A 78 7.63 -8.77 -10.45
N GLU A 79 8.44 -8.87 -9.40
CA GLU A 79 9.25 -10.06 -9.11
C GLU A 79 8.63 -10.98 -8.05
N LEU A 80 7.83 -10.45 -7.12
CA LEU A 80 7.23 -11.30 -6.09
C LEU A 80 6.01 -12.06 -6.61
N PRO A 81 5.76 -13.29 -6.11
CA PRO A 81 4.56 -14.04 -6.46
C PRO A 81 3.28 -13.24 -6.20
N GLU A 82 2.31 -13.32 -7.09
CA GLU A 82 1.04 -12.57 -7.01
C GLU A 82 0.32 -12.76 -5.66
N VAL A 83 0.36 -13.98 -5.11
CA VAL A 83 -0.22 -14.29 -3.79
C VAL A 83 0.45 -13.50 -2.66
N VAL A 84 1.76 -13.24 -2.76
CA VAL A 84 2.52 -12.43 -1.79
C VAL A 84 2.15 -10.96 -1.97
N VAL A 85 2.20 -10.45 -3.21
CA VAL A 85 1.83 -9.06 -3.53
C VAL A 85 0.41 -8.74 -3.06
N SER A 86 -0.55 -9.60 -3.36
CA SER A 86 -1.96 -9.43 -2.97
C SER A 86 -2.18 -9.41 -1.46
N ARG A 87 -1.34 -10.12 -0.69
CA ARG A 87 -1.37 -10.08 0.77
C ARG A 87 -0.73 -8.81 1.31
N LEU A 88 0.38 -8.36 0.72
CA LEU A 88 1.05 -7.12 1.10
C LEU A 88 0.16 -5.89 0.85
N LEU A 89 -0.54 -5.83 -0.29
CA LEU A 89 -1.39 -4.70 -0.68
C LEU A 89 -2.65 -4.55 0.17
N ARG A 90 -3.25 -5.67 0.59
CA ARG A 90 -4.48 -5.66 1.42
C ARG A 90 -4.22 -5.49 2.90
N HIS A 91 -2.95 -5.56 3.32
CA HIS A 91 -2.62 -5.49 4.73
C HIS A 91 -2.87 -4.10 5.27
N GLN A 92 -3.78 -4.01 6.24
CA GLN A 92 -4.00 -2.82 7.06
C GLN A 92 -3.22 -2.95 8.35
N GLU A 93 -2.48 -1.90 8.72
CA GLU A 93 -1.71 -1.95 9.97
C GLU A 93 -2.63 -1.91 11.20
N PRO A 94 -2.41 -2.79 12.18
CA PRO A 94 -3.32 -2.89 13.32
C PRO A 94 -3.09 -1.80 14.38
N ALA A 95 -1.98 -1.04 14.31
CA ALA A 95 -1.61 -0.07 15.35
C ALA A 95 -0.53 0.92 14.87
N GLY A 96 -0.34 1.99 15.64
CA GLY A 96 0.69 3.02 15.41
C GLY A 96 0.23 4.11 14.46
N GLU A 97 1.17 4.95 14.00
CA GLU A 97 0.82 6.03 13.07
C GLU A 97 0.24 5.52 11.76
N LEU A 98 0.54 4.30 11.34
CA LEU A 98 -0.03 3.71 10.12
C LEU A 98 -1.36 2.98 10.36
N HIS A 99 -1.98 3.11 11.52
CA HIS A 99 -3.23 2.40 11.86
C HIS A 99 -4.24 2.43 10.71
N ASN A 100 -4.73 1.24 10.36
CA ASN A 100 -5.72 0.96 9.33
C ASN A 100 -5.33 1.37 7.89
N ARG A 101 -4.08 1.78 7.67
CA ARG A 101 -3.56 2.13 6.35
C ARG A 101 -3.00 0.90 5.67
N THR A 102 -3.35 0.78 4.40
CA THR A 102 -2.65 -0.09 3.45
C THR A 102 -1.52 0.67 2.77
N PRO A 103 -0.60 -0.01 2.06
CA PRO A 103 0.46 0.69 1.34
C PRO A 103 -0.10 1.70 0.33
N ALA A 104 -1.25 1.37 -0.30
CA ALA A 104 -1.93 2.24 -1.25
C ALA A 104 -2.54 3.49 -0.56
N LEU A 105 -3.24 3.30 0.56
CA LEU A 105 -3.79 4.43 1.33
C LEU A 105 -2.69 5.36 1.81
N LEU A 106 -1.58 4.81 2.30
CA LEU A 106 -0.42 5.58 2.72
C LEU A 106 0.16 6.41 1.57
N ALA A 107 0.29 5.83 0.37
CA ALA A 107 0.79 6.55 -0.80
C ALA A 107 -0.12 7.73 -1.18
N ILE A 108 -1.44 7.51 -1.12
CA ILE A 108 -2.44 8.55 -1.42
C ILE A 108 -2.41 9.66 -0.38
N GLU A 109 -2.39 9.33 0.91
CA GLU A 109 -2.34 10.31 2.00
C GLU A 109 -1.08 11.17 1.95
N ARG A 110 0.04 10.60 1.52
CA ARG A 110 1.32 11.30 1.36
C ARG A 110 1.44 12.08 0.06
N GLY A 111 0.51 11.89 -0.87
CA GLY A 111 0.55 12.53 -2.19
C GLY A 111 1.59 11.94 -3.15
N GLU A 112 2.05 10.71 -2.89
CA GLU A 112 3.02 9.99 -3.74
C GLU A 112 2.31 9.45 -4.99
N SER A 113 1.97 10.35 -5.92
CA SER A 113 1.07 10.08 -7.05
C SER A 113 1.48 8.89 -7.91
N LEU A 114 2.77 8.73 -8.22
CA LEU A 114 3.28 7.61 -9.02
C LEU A 114 3.19 6.28 -8.26
N ILE A 115 3.56 6.28 -6.98
CA ILE A 115 3.48 5.08 -6.14
C ILE A 115 2.02 4.69 -5.91
N ALA A 116 1.16 5.65 -5.64
CA ALA A 116 -0.28 5.44 -5.52
C ALA A 116 -0.85 4.83 -6.82
N GLU A 117 -0.47 5.34 -7.99
CA GLU A 117 -0.88 4.79 -9.28
C GLU A 117 -0.43 3.34 -9.44
N ILE A 118 0.84 3.03 -9.18
CA ILE A 118 1.40 1.68 -9.23
C ILE A 118 0.60 0.71 -8.35
N LEU A 119 0.27 1.13 -7.12
CA LEU A 119 -0.42 0.30 -6.13
C LEU A 119 -1.93 0.15 -6.38
N THR A 120 -2.55 1.04 -7.14
CA THR A 120 -4.02 1.12 -7.28
C THR A 120 -4.55 0.81 -8.69
N CYS A 121 -3.68 0.75 -9.71
CA CYS A 121 -4.11 0.53 -11.10
C CYS A 121 -4.22 -0.94 -11.51
N GLY A 122 -5.06 -1.20 -12.52
CA GLY A 122 -5.24 -2.53 -13.09
C GLY A 122 -6.02 -3.46 -12.16
N SER A 123 -5.74 -4.77 -12.23
CA SER A 123 -6.35 -5.79 -11.36
C SER A 123 -6.10 -5.55 -9.86
N ARG A 124 -5.15 -4.70 -9.48
CA ARG A 124 -4.91 -4.30 -8.08
C ARG A 124 -6.01 -3.41 -7.52
N ALA A 125 -6.75 -2.70 -8.36
CA ALA A 125 -7.90 -1.89 -7.94
C ALA A 125 -8.96 -2.75 -7.24
N GLU A 126 -9.14 -4.00 -7.70
CA GLU A 126 -10.08 -4.96 -7.10
C GLU A 126 -9.60 -5.43 -5.72
N LEU A 127 -8.28 -5.56 -5.52
CA LEU A 127 -7.71 -5.99 -4.25
C LEU A 127 -7.94 -5.00 -3.12
N ILE A 128 -8.03 -3.71 -3.46
CA ILE A 128 -8.24 -2.63 -2.49
C ILE A 128 -9.70 -2.15 -2.45
N GLN A 129 -10.61 -2.85 -3.16
CA GLN A 129 -12.02 -2.54 -3.14
C GLN A 129 -12.61 -2.81 -1.74
N GLY A 130 -13.34 -1.84 -1.20
CA GLY A 130 -13.96 -1.94 0.13
C GLY A 130 -13.00 -1.65 1.30
N ILE A 131 -11.71 -1.46 1.03
CA ILE A 131 -10.77 -0.93 2.03
C ILE A 131 -11.11 0.54 2.28
N VAL A 132 -11.13 0.94 3.55
CA VAL A 132 -11.39 2.32 3.97
C VAL A 132 -10.42 2.74 5.06
N ASP A 133 -10.15 4.05 5.16
CA ASP A 133 -9.45 4.63 6.29
C ASP A 133 -10.31 4.62 7.57
N ASP A 134 -9.76 5.14 8.67
CA ASP A 134 -10.45 5.25 9.97
C ASP A 134 -11.70 6.14 9.94
N GLN A 135 -11.89 6.93 8.89
CA GLN A 135 -13.06 7.79 8.68
C GLN A 135 -14.06 7.17 7.69
N GLY A 136 -13.82 5.94 7.22
CA GLY A 136 -14.66 5.28 6.23
C GLY A 136 -14.43 5.77 4.79
N ASN A 137 -13.37 6.53 4.52
CA ASN A 137 -13.06 7.01 3.19
C ASN A 137 -12.39 5.92 2.35
N SER A 138 -12.86 5.74 1.12
CA SER A 138 -12.21 4.84 0.16
C SER A 138 -10.91 5.46 -0.39
N PRO A 139 -9.97 4.64 -0.91
CA PRO A 139 -8.79 5.13 -1.62
C PRO A 139 -9.11 6.14 -2.72
N LEU A 140 -10.17 5.89 -3.52
CA LEU A 140 -10.58 6.80 -4.60
C LEU A 140 -11.04 8.15 -4.04
N PHE A 141 -11.82 8.17 -2.95
CA PHE A 141 -12.24 9.42 -2.32
C PHE A 141 -11.04 10.24 -1.83
N LEU A 142 -10.05 9.57 -1.22
CA LEU A 142 -8.84 10.24 -0.75
C LEU A 142 -7.98 10.76 -1.91
N ALA A 143 -7.85 10.01 -3.00
CA ALA A 143 -7.14 10.45 -4.20
C ALA A 143 -7.78 11.73 -4.79
N VAL A 144 -9.10 11.77 -4.84
CA VAL A 144 -9.89 12.94 -5.26
C VAL A 144 -9.67 14.12 -4.30
N LYS A 145 -9.79 13.89 -2.99
CA LYS A 145 -9.56 14.91 -1.95
C LYS A 145 -8.17 15.53 -2.03
N ASN A 146 -7.17 14.71 -2.37
CA ASN A 146 -5.76 15.11 -2.43
C ASN A 146 -5.32 15.59 -3.82
N GLY A 147 -6.20 15.60 -4.82
CA GLY A 147 -5.88 16.07 -6.18
C GLY A 147 -4.93 15.15 -6.95
N LEU A 148 -4.99 13.84 -6.70
CA LEU A 148 -4.18 12.83 -7.40
C LEU A 148 -4.84 12.42 -8.71
N ASP A 149 -4.89 13.35 -9.67
CA ASP A 149 -5.64 13.21 -10.92
C ASP A 149 -5.26 11.97 -11.74
N ASN A 150 -3.98 11.56 -11.71
CA ASN A 150 -3.50 10.34 -12.37
C ASN A 150 -4.12 9.08 -11.76
N VAL A 151 -4.13 8.98 -10.43
CA VAL A 151 -4.73 7.87 -9.68
C VAL A 151 -6.22 7.80 -9.94
N VAL A 152 -6.91 8.95 -9.87
CA VAL A 152 -8.35 9.07 -10.15
C VAL A 152 -8.65 8.62 -11.58
N THR A 153 -7.98 9.20 -12.57
CA THR A 153 -8.21 8.90 -13.98
C THR A 153 -8.00 7.42 -14.29
N ASN A 154 -6.91 6.82 -13.81
CA ASN A 154 -6.61 5.42 -14.09
C ASN A 154 -7.55 4.44 -13.37
N SER A 155 -7.92 4.75 -12.13
CA SER A 155 -8.90 3.93 -11.38
C SER A 155 -10.25 3.91 -12.08
N LEU A 156 -10.70 5.06 -12.60
CA LEU A 156 -11.96 5.21 -13.30
C LEU A 156 -11.98 4.56 -14.69
N ASN A 157 -10.86 4.61 -15.41
CA ASN A 157 -10.70 3.96 -16.71
C ASN A 157 -10.77 2.43 -16.60
N TYR A 158 -10.29 1.85 -15.49
CA TYR A 158 -10.31 0.41 -15.27
C TYR A 158 -11.68 -0.12 -14.82
N GLN A 159 -12.47 0.68 -14.10
CA GLN A 159 -13.75 0.22 -13.52
C GLN A 159 -14.98 0.35 -14.42
N GLY A 160 -14.85 0.93 -15.61
CA GLY A 160 -16.01 1.15 -16.48
C GLY A 160 -17.04 2.09 -15.83
N ALA A 161 -16.76 3.40 -15.92
CA ALA A 161 -17.60 4.53 -15.51
C ALA A 161 -17.58 4.92 -14.02
N LEU A 162 -17.09 6.14 -13.78
CA LEU A 162 -17.62 7.16 -12.85
C LEU A 162 -16.84 8.45 -13.14
N PHE A 163 -17.32 9.31 -14.03
CA PHE A 163 -16.66 10.61 -14.23
C PHE A 163 -16.84 11.46 -12.98
N ILE A 164 -15.72 11.86 -12.37
CA ILE A 164 -15.70 12.86 -11.32
C ILE A 164 -15.29 14.17 -11.99
N LYS A 165 -16.24 15.09 -12.15
CA LYS A 165 -15.95 16.45 -12.65
C LYS A 165 -15.79 17.37 -11.45
N TRP A 166 -14.69 18.12 -11.41
CA TRP A 166 -14.55 19.26 -10.50
C TRP A 166 -15.45 20.40 -11.00
N VAL A 167 -16.35 20.88 -10.14
CA VAL A 167 -17.31 21.94 -10.50
C VAL A 167 -17.17 23.14 -9.56
N GLY A 168 -15.99 23.73 -9.46
CA GLY A 168 -15.73 25.03 -8.79
C GLY A 168 -16.00 25.12 -7.28
N SER A 169 -16.83 24.23 -6.72
CA SER A 169 -17.28 24.18 -5.32
C SER A 169 -17.22 22.75 -4.75
N GLY A 170 -16.60 21.81 -5.47
CA GLY A 170 -16.47 20.41 -5.07
C GLY A 170 -16.55 19.43 -6.23
N TYR A 171 -16.42 18.14 -5.90
CA TYR A 171 -16.55 17.03 -6.83
C TYR A 171 -18.00 16.54 -6.87
N GLN A 172 -18.58 16.44 -8.08
CA GLN A 172 -19.91 15.85 -8.28
C GLN A 172 -19.80 14.45 -8.91
N TRP A 173 -20.59 13.52 -8.36
CA TRP A 173 -20.75 12.18 -8.92
C TRP A 173 -21.75 12.21 -10.07
N LEU A 174 -21.32 11.87 -11.29
CA LEU A 174 -22.22 11.64 -12.42
C LEU A 174 -22.30 10.14 -12.70
N LYS A 175 -23.50 9.57 -12.52
CA LYS A 175 -23.80 8.22 -12.99
C LYS A 175 -24.03 8.26 -14.49
N VAL A 176 -23.21 7.56 -15.27
CA VAL A 176 -23.54 7.21 -16.65
C VAL A 176 -24.21 5.85 -16.60
N TYR A 177 -25.48 5.79 -16.96
CA TYR A 177 -26.13 4.52 -17.27
C TYR A 177 -25.69 4.14 -18.69
N CYS A 178 -25.06 2.99 -18.83
CA CYS A 178 -24.89 2.34 -20.13
C CYS A 178 -26.25 1.92 -20.67
#